data_AF-A0A5D4NJL7-F1
#
_entry.id   AF-A0A5D4NJL7-F1
#
_cell.length_a   1.000
_cell.length_b   1.000
_cell.length_c   1.000
_cell.angle_alpha   90.00
_cell.angle_beta   90.00
_cell.angle_gamma   90.00
#
_symmetry.space_group_name_H-M   'P 1'
#
loop_
_entity.id
_entity.type
_entity.pdbx_description
1 polymer ?
#
loop_
_entity_poly.entity_id
_entity_poly.type
_entity_poly.pdbx_seq_one_letter_code
_entity_poly.pdbx_strand_id
1 'polypeptide(L)'
;MDWVSFGTGVMSTIFLFAMWPDNEEAGEAEEVMDQEEDVEINDFSVRHVTLSCQTCRKLKRHKEVSPNLYQCVKCKRHVDLRVS
;
A
#
# COMPACT_ATOMS: atom_id res chain seq x y z
N MET A 1 15.48 29.30 25.26
CA MET A 1 14.60 28.73 24.20
C MET A 1 13.37 28.25 24.92
N ASP A 2 12.28 28.99 24.83
CA ASP A 2 11.09 28.70 25.64
C ASP A 2 10.52 27.34 25.25
N TRP A 3 10.38 26.46 26.24
CA TRP A 3 9.82 25.12 26.10
C TRP A 3 8.45 25.14 25.40
N VAL A 4 7.71 26.23 25.61
CA VAL A 4 6.43 26.52 24.97
C VAL A 4 6.58 26.62 23.45
N SER A 5 7.61 27.30 22.95
CA SER A 5 7.85 27.46 21.51
C SER A 5 8.25 26.15 20.83
N PHE A 6 8.93 25.24 21.56
CA PHE A 6 9.21 23.90 21.07
C PHE A 6 7.93 23.05 20.98
N GLY A 7 7.11 23.07 22.04
CA GLY A 7 5.84 22.32 22.09
C GLY A 7 4.82 22.78 21.05
N THR A 8 4.68 24.10 20.84
CA THR A 8 3.79 24.64 19.81
C THR A 8 4.29 24.32 18.41
N GLY A 9 5.62 24.31 18.20
CA GLY A 9 6.24 23.84 16.96
C GLY A 9 5.86 22.40 16.63
N VAL A 10 6.09 21.48 17.57
CA VAL A 10 5.77 20.04 17.39
C VAL A 10 4.27 19.82 17.15
N MET A 11 3.39 20.50 17.88
CA MET A 11 1.96 20.36 17.65
C MET A 11 1.54 20.88 16.28
N SER A 12 2.09 22.01 15.83
CA SER A 12 1.77 22.58 14.52
C SER A 12 2.18 21.67 13.35
N THR A 13 3.32 20.98 13.46
CA THR A 13 3.78 20.05 12.42
C THR A 13 2.91 18.80 12.36
N ILE A 14 2.47 18.26 13.49
CA ILE A 14 1.52 17.13 13.54
C ILE A 14 0.18 17.54 12.91
N PHE A 15 -0.34 18.73 13.23
CA PHE A 15 -1.59 19.22 12.64
C PHE A 15 -1.48 19.40 11.12
N LEU A 16 -0.38 19.98 10.63
CA LEU A 16 -0.15 20.11 9.20
C LEU A 16 0.00 18.76 8.50
N PHE A 17 0.65 17.79 9.15
CA PHE A 17 0.78 16.43 8.64
C PHE A 17 -0.57 15.71 8.56
N ALA A 18 -1.39 15.82 9.61
CA ALA A 18 -2.72 15.20 9.66
C ALA A 18 -3.75 15.88 8.74
N MET A 19 -3.58 17.18 8.49
CA MET A 19 -4.45 17.94 7.59
C MET A 19 -3.96 17.89 6.14
N TRP A 20 -2.78 17.33 5.88
CA TRP A 20 -2.37 17.04 4.51
C TRP A 20 -3.35 15.98 4.00
N PRO A 21 -4.22 16.30 3.02
CA PRO A 21 -5.09 15.30 2.45
C PRO A 21 -4.17 14.26 1.85
N ASP A 22 -4.21 13.03 2.37
CA ASP A 22 -3.62 11.87 1.72
C ASP A 22 -4.03 11.97 0.25
N ASN A 23 -3.08 12.29 -0.61
CA ASN A 23 -3.22 11.94 -1.99
C ASN A 23 -3.38 10.43 -1.96
N GLU A 24 -4.59 9.93 -2.24
CA GLU A 24 -5.04 8.54 -2.11
C GLU A 24 -4.26 7.59 -3.05
N GLU A 25 -2.92 7.55 -2.91
CA GLU A 25 -2.00 6.70 -3.66
C GLU A 25 -0.86 6.13 -2.81
N ALA A 26 -0.84 6.36 -1.49
CA ALA A 26 0.07 5.70 -0.56
C ALA A 26 -0.76 5.13 0.61
N GLY A 27 -1.23 3.88 0.55
CA GLY A 27 -0.31 2.80 0.87
C GLY A 27 -0.02 2.79 2.37
N GLU A 28 -1.01 2.39 3.17
CA GLU A 28 -0.81 1.49 4.30
C GLU A 28 0.30 1.95 5.28
N ALA A 29 0.04 3.02 6.02
CA ALA A 29 0.73 3.33 7.28
C ALA A 29 0.23 2.42 8.43
N GLU A 30 0.18 1.12 8.18
CA GLU A 30 -0.04 0.09 9.20
C GLU A 30 0.98 -1.03 8.96
N GLU A 31 1.75 -1.33 10.00
CA GLU A 31 2.61 -2.52 10.16
C GLU A 31 4.01 -2.46 9.52
N VAL A 32 4.89 -1.67 10.16
CA VAL A 32 6.29 -2.04 10.32
C VAL A 32 6.33 -3.29 11.22
N MET A 33 6.17 -4.49 10.66
CA MET A 33 6.57 -5.78 11.23
C MET A 33 6.15 -6.92 10.29
N ASP A 34 6.97 -7.22 9.30
CA ASP A 34 7.15 -8.61 8.84
C ASP A 34 8.53 -8.74 8.21
N GLN A 35 9.42 -9.35 8.98
CA GLN A 35 10.61 -9.99 8.48
C GLN A 35 10.15 -11.18 7.63
N GLU A 36 10.37 -11.13 6.32
CA GLU A 36 10.64 -12.35 5.57
C GLU A 36 11.53 -11.96 4.38
N GLU A 37 12.77 -12.44 4.46
CA GLU A 37 13.71 -12.53 3.36
C GLU A 37 13.03 -13.21 2.18
N ASP A 38 12.84 -12.51 1.07
CA ASP A 38 12.97 -13.16 -0.23
C ASP A 38 13.44 -12.15 -1.27
N VAL A 39 14.71 -12.28 -1.62
CA VAL A 39 15.35 -11.58 -2.72
C VAL A 39 14.85 -12.21 -4.02
N GLU A 40 13.71 -11.74 -4.55
CA GLU A 40 13.27 -12.11 -5.89
C GLU A 40 14.01 -11.26 -6.95
N ILE A 41 15.06 -11.88 -7.50
CA ILE A 41 15.86 -11.42 -8.63
C ILE A 41 14.99 -11.41 -9.90
N ASN A 42 14.79 -10.20 -10.43
CA ASN A 42 14.68 -9.85 -11.86
C ASN A 42 13.71 -10.64 -12.74
N ASP A 43 12.49 -10.11 -12.96
CA ASP A 43 11.82 -10.24 -14.26
C ASP A 43 10.76 -9.14 -14.49
N PHE A 44 10.78 -8.60 -15.72
CA PHE A 44 9.84 -7.69 -16.39
C PHE A 44 8.71 -7.05 -15.54
N SER A 45 8.90 -5.78 -15.17
CA SER A 45 7.85 -4.83 -14.79
C SER A 45 6.62 -5.44 -14.12
N VAL A 46 6.80 -6.07 -12.96
CA VAL A 46 5.68 -6.63 -12.19
C VAL A 46 4.75 -5.49 -11.79
N ARG A 47 3.67 -5.30 -12.55
CA ARG A 47 2.69 -4.25 -12.28
C ARG A 47 1.87 -4.66 -11.06
N HIS A 48 1.85 -3.77 -10.08
CA HIS A 48 0.97 -3.90 -8.94
C HIS A 48 -0.26 -3.04 -9.17
N VAL A 49 -1.45 -3.62 -9.02
CA VAL A 49 -2.73 -2.91 -9.20
C VAL A 49 -3.60 -3.13 -7.99
N THR A 50 -4.32 -2.09 -7.58
CA THR A 50 -5.31 -2.15 -6.50
C THR A 50 -6.64 -2.57 -7.10
N LEU A 51 -7.13 -3.75 -6.74
CA LEU A 51 -8.39 -4.31 -7.22
C LEU A 51 -9.23 -4.83 -6.04
N SER A 52 -10.54 -4.94 -6.24
CA SER A 52 -11.42 -5.58 -5.27
C SER A 52 -11.18 -7.09 -5.27
N CYS A 53 -10.73 -7.63 -4.15
CA CYS A 53 -10.52 -9.06 -4.02
C CYS A 53 -11.83 -9.75 -3.60
N GLN A 54 -12.33 -10.68 -4.41
CA GLN A 54 -13.55 -11.45 -4.09
C GLN A 54 -13.46 -12.22 -2.77
N THR A 55 -12.26 -12.69 -2.40
CA THR A 55 -12.03 -13.42 -1.14
C THR A 55 -11.82 -12.49 0.05
N CYS A 56 -11.04 -11.43 -0.08
CA CYS A 56 -10.82 -10.48 1.02
C CYS A 56 -11.98 -9.50 1.22
N ARG A 57 -12.91 -9.39 0.26
CA ARG A 57 -14.05 -8.45 0.24
C ARG A 57 -13.64 -6.99 0.50
N LYS A 58 -12.41 -6.64 0.14
CA LYS A 58 -11.79 -5.31 0.30
C LYS A 58 -10.88 -5.04 -0.89
N LEU A 59 -10.56 -3.77 -1.10
CA LEU A 59 -9.49 -3.36 -2.02
C LEU A 59 -8.16 -3.87 -1.48
N LYS A 60 -7.43 -4.61 -2.31
CA LYS A 60 -6.13 -5.18 -1.97
C LYS A 60 -5.18 -5.08 -3.16
N ARG A 61 -3.87 -5.11 -2.86
CA ARG A 61 -2.81 -5.19 -3.87
C ARG A 61 -2.85 -6.54 -4.56
N HIS A 62 -2.73 -6.51 -5.88
CA HIS A 62 -2.57 -7.69 -6.71
C HIS A 62 -1.31 -7.57 -7.58
N LYS A 63 -0.54 -8.66 -7.66
CA LYS A 63 0.65 -8.83 -8.51
C LYS A 63 0.19 -9.28 -9.89
N GLU A 64 0.64 -8.62 -10.96
CA GLU A 64 0.42 -9.14 -12.32
C GLU A 64 1.28 -10.39 -12.54
N VAL A 65 0.62 -11.52 -12.81
CA VAL A 65 1.27 -12.82 -13.08
C VAL A 65 1.43 -13.05 -14.58
N SER A 66 0.44 -12.62 -15.36
CA SER A 66 0.50 -12.57 -16.82
C SER A 66 -0.43 -11.45 -17.32
N PRO A 67 -0.36 -11.04 -18.60
CA PRO A 67 -1.18 -9.94 -19.11
C PRO A 67 -2.66 -10.15 -18.80
N ASN A 68 -3.27 -9.21 -18.07
CA ASN A 68 -4.65 -9.27 -17.59
C ASN A 68 -4.97 -10.39 -16.58
N LEU A 69 -3.97 -11.05 -16.00
CA LEU A 69 -4.12 -12.03 -14.90
C LEU A 69 -3.39 -11.53 -13.66
N TYR A 70 -4.15 -11.29 -12.60
CA TYR A 70 -3.67 -10.70 -11.37
C TYR A 70 -3.80 -11.68 -10.21
N GLN A 71 -2.90 -11.62 -9.24
CA GLN A 71 -2.94 -12.46 -8.04
C GLN A 71 -2.94 -11.60 -6.78
N CYS A 72 -3.92 -11.80 -5.89
CA CYS A 72 -3.98 -11.06 -4.64
C CYS A 72 -2.79 -11.41 -3.74
N VAL A 73 -2.05 -10.41 -3.26
CA VAL A 73 -0.87 -10.63 -2.40
C VAL A 73 -1.25 -11.26 -1.05
N LYS A 74 -2.46 -10.97 -0.54
CA LYS A 74 -2.94 -11.49 0.76
C LYS A 74 -3.48 -12.91 0.70
N CYS A 75 -4.45 -13.18 -0.19
CA CYS A 75 -5.13 -14.47 -0.24
C CYS A 75 -4.67 -15.39 -1.37
N LYS A 76 -3.71 -14.94 -2.19
CA LYS A 76 -3.14 -15.67 -3.34
C LYS A 76 -4.15 -16.09 -4.41
N ARG A 77 -5.40 -15.60 -4.33
CA ARG A 77 -6.44 -15.86 -5.34
C ARG A 77 -6.15 -15.10 -6.62
N HIS A 78 -6.32 -15.79 -7.74
CA HIS A 78 -6.21 -15.22 -9.08
C HIS A 78 -7.50 -14.50 -9.47
N VAL A 79 -7.32 -13.36 -10.12
CA VAL A 79 -8.35 -12.51 -10.71
C VAL A 79 -7.99 -12.37 -12.19
N ASP A 80 -8.79 -12.98 -13.04
CA ASP A 80 -8.61 -12.94 -14.49
C ASP A 80 -9.53 -11.85 -15.08
N LEU A 81 -8.93 -10.85 -15.72
CA LEU A 81 -9.63 -9.77 -16.43
C LEU A 81 -9.78 -10.05 -17.93
N ARG A 82 -9.34 -11.21 -18.43
CA ARG A 82 -9.51 -11.62 -19.85
C ARG A 82 -10.94 -11.99 -20.19
N VAL A 83 -11.76 -12.27 -19.19
CA VAL A 83 -13.17 -12.66 -19.37
C VAL A 83 -14.03 -11.43 -19.08
N SER A 84 -14.10 -10.50 -20.05
CA SER A 84 -15.07 -9.41 -20.06
C SER A 84 -15.99 -9.53 -21.25
#